data_AF-A0A359B176-F1
#
_entry.id   AF-A0A359B176-F1
#
_cell.length_a   1.000
_cell.length_b   1.000
_cell.length_c   1.000
_cell.angle_alpha   90.00
_cell.angle_beta   90.00
_cell.angle_gamma   90.00
#
_symmetry.space_group_name_H-M   'P 1'
#
loop_
_entity.id
_entity.type
_entity.pdbx_description
1 polymer ?
#
loop_
_entity_poly.entity_id
_entity_poly.type
_entity_poly.pdbx_seq_one_letter_code
_entity_poly.pdbx_strand_id
1 'polypeptide(L)'
;PVTLDASVYNNLSAGALDGYPNYNLDDKDRYYYKRVYLGCVRAVDFIFNLPEFDGNNIVVMGGSQGGALSIVTAALDNRIKGLVAFYPALCDLTGYLHGRAGGWPHLFSASNLSFNNTSQKIETSKYYDIVNFARHLNVPGFYSWGYNDVTCPPTSMYAAYNVITAPKTLFLAEETGHWTYPEQWEKAYDFALKLLKK
;
A
#
# COMPACT_ATOMS: atom_id res chain seq x y z
N PRO A 1 11.85 0.07 12.94
CA PRO A 1 13.01 0.99 12.92
C PRO A 1 14.19 0.31 12.20
N VAL A 2 15.03 1.09 11.50
CA VAL A 2 16.21 0.61 10.77
C VAL A 2 17.40 0.72 11.73
N THR A 3 17.58 -0.27 12.60
CA THR A 3 18.48 -0.22 13.77
C THR A 3 19.77 -1.03 13.61
N LEU A 4 19.94 -1.72 12.48
CA LEU A 4 21.15 -2.48 12.18
C LEU A 4 22.11 -1.64 11.30
N ASP A 5 23.32 -2.15 11.08
CA ASP A 5 24.26 -1.52 10.14
C ASP A 5 23.69 -1.49 8.71
N ALA A 6 23.99 -0.41 7.98
CA ALA A 6 23.56 -0.23 6.60
C ALA A 6 23.94 -1.41 5.69
N SER A 7 25.09 -2.05 5.97
CA SER A 7 25.56 -3.24 5.24
C SER A 7 24.58 -4.41 5.31
N VAL A 8 23.89 -4.59 6.45
CA VAL A 8 22.88 -5.65 6.62
C VAL A 8 21.72 -5.43 5.66
N TYR A 9 21.21 -4.20 5.58
CA TYR A 9 20.10 -3.87 4.69
C TYR A 9 20.50 -3.95 3.22
N ASN A 10 21.71 -3.51 2.87
CA ASN A 10 22.24 -3.65 1.52
C ASN A 10 22.35 -5.13 1.11
N ASN A 11 22.87 -5.99 1.99
CA ASN A 11 22.98 -7.42 1.73
C ASN A 11 21.61 -8.10 1.60
N LEU A 12 20.63 -7.71 2.41
CA LEU A 12 19.26 -8.20 2.26
C LEU A 12 18.64 -7.76 0.92
N SER A 13 18.80 -6.48 0.57
CA SER A 13 18.27 -5.93 -0.68
C SER A 13 18.88 -6.59 -1.91
N ALA A 14 20.18 -6.86 -1.90
CA ALA A 14 20.89 -7.48 -3.02
C ALA A 14 20.83 -9.02 -3.01
N GLY A 15 20.24 -9.62 -1.97
CA GLY A 15 20.19 -11.06 -1.77
C GLY A 15 18.78 -11.54 -1.51
N ALA A 16 18.46 -11.81 -0.24
CA ALA A 16 17.22 -12.49 0.17
C ALA A 16 15.93 -11.73 -0.18
N LEU A 17 16.00 -10.44 -0.52
CA LEU A 17 14.86 -9.64 -0.94
C LEU A 17 14.93 -9.21 -2.42
N ASP A 18 15.96 -9.59 -3.17
CA ASP A 18 16.03 -9.18 -4.57
C ASP A 18 14.89 -9.81 -5.39
N GLY A 19 14.10 -8.98 -6.07
CA GLY A 19 12.91 -9.43 -6.80
C GLY A 19 11.75 -9.95 -5.93
N TYR A 20 11.73 -9.66 -4.63
CA TYR A 20 10.70 -10.14 -3.68
C TYR A 20 9.23 -10.01 -4.13
N PRO A 21 8.82 -9.00 -4.93
CA PRO A 21 7.42 -8.90 -5.35
C PRO A 21 6.97 -10.03 -6.28
N ASN A 22 7.89 -10.82 -6.82
CA ASN A 22 7.61 -11.99 -7.67
C ASN A 22 7.68 -13.33 -6.90
N TYR A 23 8.10 -13.35 -5.64
CA TYR A 23 8.31 -14.60 -4.91
C TYR A 23 7.00 -15.35 -4.69
N ASN A 24 6.91 -16.57 -5.23
CA ASN A 24 5.73 -17.45 -5.19
C ASN A 24 4.45 -16.77 -5.72
N LEU A 25 4.56 -15.92 -6.74
CA LEU A 25 3.40 -15.25 -7.34
C LEU A 25 2.38 -16.22 -7.95
N ASP A 26 2.74 -17.49 -8.13
CA ASP A 26 1.90 -18.57 -8.65
C ASP A 26 1.10 -19.32 -7.56
N ASP A 27 1.29 -19.00 -6.28
CA ASP A 27 0.60 -19.63 -5.17
C ASP A 27 0.11 -18.58 -4.15
N LYS A 28 -1.21 -18.38 -4.09
CA LYS A 28 -1.85 -17.42 -3.18
C LYS A 28 -1.51 -17.63 -1.72
N ASP A 29 -1.17 -18.84 -1.29
CA ASP A 29 -0.86 -19.15 0.10
C ASP A 29 0.63 -19.01 0.45
N ARG A 30 1.50 -18.92 -0.57
CA ARG A 30 2.94 -18.76 -0.41
C ARG A 30 3.46 -17.41 -0.91
N TYR A 31 2.63 -16.63 -1.60
CA TYR A 31 3.01 -15.33 -2.15
C TYR A 31 3.60 -14.40 -1.09
N TYR A 32 4.64 -13.65 -1.45
CA TYR A 32 5.39 -12.79 -0.54
C TYR A 32 4.50 -11.86 0.30
N TYR A 33 3.50 -11.23 -0.32
CA TYR A 33 2.66 -10.26 0.38
C TYR A 33 1.69 -10.87 1.38
N LYS A 34 1.45 -12.19 1.37
CA LYS A 34 0.63 -12.85 2.40
C LYS A 34 1.17 -12.58 3.80
N ARG A 35 2.46 -12.87 4.00
CA ARG A 35 3.12 -12.65 5.29
C ARG A 35 3.26 -11.18 5.64
N VAL A 36 3.41 -10.30 4.64
CA VAL A 36 3.50 -8.85 4.86
C VAL A 36 2.16 -8.33 5.36
N TYR A 37 1.06 -8.65 4.68
CA TYR A 37 -0.29 -8.19 5.03
C TYR A 37 -0.71 -8.74 6.41
N LEU A 38 -0.45 -10.02 6.68
CA LEU A 38 -0.68 -10.60 8.01
C LEU A 38 0.19 -9.95 9.08
N GLY A 39 1.43 -9.60 8.76
CA GLY A 39 2.32 -8.85 9.65
C GLY A 39 1.74 -7.49 10.03
N CYS A 40 1.10 -6.78 9.09
CA CYS A 40 0.43 -5.52 9.39
C CYS A 40 -0.74 -5.69 10.36
N VAL A 41 -1.60 -6.69 10.18
CA VAL A 41 -2.68 -6.99 11.13
C VAL A 41 -2.11 -7.36 12.51
N ARG A 42 -1.07 -8.19 12.55
CA ARG A 42 -0.37 -8.54 13.80
C ARG A 42 0.32 -7.37 14.48
N ALA A 43 0.75 -6.35 13.74
CA ALA A 43 1.27 -5.12 14.32
C ALA A 43 0.19 -4.35 15.10
N VAL A 44 -1.07 -4.40 14.64
CA VAL A 44 -2.21 -3.86 15.41
C VAL A 44 -2.42 -4.67 16.68
N ASP A 45 -2.33 -6.01 16.64
CA ASP A 45 -2.40 -6.80 17.88
C ASP A 45 -1.28 -6.47 18.85
N PHE A 46 -0.06 -6.29 18.35
CA PHE A 46 1.07 -5.95 19.18
C PHE A 46 0.86 -4.62 19.92
N ILE A 47 0.48 -3.54 19.22
CA ILE A 47 0.29 -2.24 19.86
C ILE A 47 -0.86 -2.25 20.88
N PHE A 48 -1.93 -3.01 20.63
CA PHE A 48 -3.04 -3.19 21.59
C PHE A 48 -2.66 -3.97 22.86
N ASN A 49 -1.53 -4.67 22.86
CA ASN A 49 -1.02 -5.38 24.05
C ASN A 49 -0.03 -4.54 24.87
N LEU A 50 0.35 -3.34 24.41
CA LEU A 50 1.28 -2.48 25.13
C LEU A 50 0.55 -1.69 26.23
N PRO A 51 1.01 -1.72 27.49
CA PRO A 51 0.39 -0.96 28.57
C PRO A 51 0.49 0.56 28.37
N GLU A 52 1.42 1.03 27.55
CA GLU A 52 1.59 2.44 27.20
C GLU A 52 0.60 2.93 26.13
N PHE A 53 -0.05 2.02 25.41
CA PHE A 53 -1.05 2.37 24.41
C PHE A 53 -2.42 2.60 25.09
N ASP A 54 -3.15 3.62 24.63
CA ASP A 54 -4.44 4.00 25.22
C ASP A 54 -5.60 3.04 24.90
N GLY A 55 -5.32 1.98 24.13
CA GLY A 55 -6.27 0.92 23.80
C GLY A 55 -7.30 1.29 22.73
N ASN A 56 -7.19 2.46 22.07
CA ASN A 56 -8.22 2.88 21.12
C ASN A 56 -7.74 3.79 19.97
N ASN A 57 -6.78 4.69 20.19
CA ASN A 57 -6.42 5.71 19.20
C ASN A 57 -5.31 5.25 18.25
N ILE A 58 -5.70 4.60 17.16
CA ILE A 58 -4.77 4.15 16.11
C ILE A 58 -5.19 4.63 14.71
N VAL A 59 -4.22 5.17 13.97
CA VAL A 59 -4.30 5.51 12.54
C VAL A 59 -3.12 4.84 11.85
N VAL A 60 -3.32 4.35 10.62
CA VAL A 60 -2.26 3.76 9.80
C VAL A 60 -1.86 4.73 8.69
N MET A 61 -0.56 4.84 8.44
CA MET A 61 -0.03 5.85 7.52
C MET A 61 1.21 5.32 6.80
N GLY A 62 1.30 5.60 5.50
CA GLY A 62 2.49 5.29 4.73
C GLY A 62 2.44 5.79 3.30
N GLY A 63 3.60 5.74 2.63
CA GLY A 63 3.74 6.05 1.21
C GLY A 63 4.18 4.86 0.38
N SER A 64 3.82 4.84 -0.91
CA SER A 64 4.18 3.78 -1.85
C SER A 64 3.68 2.42 -1.35
N GLN A 65 4.56 1.43 -1.16
CA GLN A 65 4.20 0.17 -0.50
C GLN A 65 3.59 0.40 0.90
N GLY A 66 4.09 1.35 1.69
CA GLY A 66 3.49 1.68 2.99
C GLY A 66 2.06 2.24 2.87
N GLY A 67 1.74 2.95 1.79
CA GLY A 67 0.39 3.42 1.51
C GLY A 67 -0.55 2.26 1.18
N ALA A 68 -0.06 1.31 0.39
CA ALA A 68 -0.77 0.06 0.10
C ALA A 68 -1.06 -0.74 1.38
N LEU A 69 -0.05 -0.89 2.24
CA LEU A 69 -0.20 -1.58 3.53
C LEU A 69 -1.14 -0.85 4.49
N SER A 70 -1.20 0.49 4.44
CA SER A 70 -2.16 1.28 5.23
C SER A 70 -3.59 0.99 4.80
N ILE A 71 -3.87 0.92 3.49
CA ILE A 71 -5.18 0.53 2.95
C ILE A 71 -5.55 -0.89 3.37
N VAL A 72 -4.64 -1.84 3.20
CA VAL A 72 -4.88 -3.25 3.58
C VAL A 72 -5.18 -3.37 5.07
N THR A 73 -4.38 -2.71 5.93
CA THR A 73 -4.56 -2.80 7.38
C THR A 73 -5.91 -2.24 7.81
N ALA A 74 -6.27 -1.05 7.30
CA ALA A 74 -7.55 -0.42 7.60
C ALA A 74 -8.75 -1.20 7.05
N ALA A 75 -8.59 -1.92 5.93
CA ALA A 75 -9.66 -2.73 5.35
C ALA A 75 -9.86 -4.06 6.09
N LEU A 76 -8.83 -4.60 6.74
CA LEU A 76 -8.88 -5.89 7.43
C LEU A 76 -9.08 -5.78 8.94
N ASP A 77 -8.86 -4.62 9.54
CA ASP A 77 -8.89 -4.44 11.00
C ASP A 77 -9.78 -3.28 11.42
N ASN A 78 -10.90 -3.61 12.06
CA ASN A 78 -11.91 -2.63 12.51
C ASN A 78 -11.45 -1.76 13.68
N ARG A 79 -10.27 -2.00 14.26
CA ARG A 79 -9.70 -1.14 15.32
C ARG A 79 -9.10 0.15 14.75
N ILE A 80 -8.84 0.20 13.45
CA ILE A 80 -8.24 1.38 12.80
C ILE A 80 -9.26 2.53 12.72
N LYS A 81 -8.90 3.73 13.21
CA LYS A 81 -9.79 4.91 13.17
C LYS A 81 -9.73 5.69 11.86
N GLY A 82 -8.68 5.50 11.07
CA GLY A 82 -8.51 6.10 9.76
C GLY A 82 -7.16 5.79 9.15
N LEU A 83 -6.95 6.25 7.92
CA LEU A 83 -5.73 5.99 7.18
C LEU A 83 -5.20 7.20 6.42
N VAL A 84 -3.90 7.18 6.18
CA VAL A 84 -3.20 8.10 5.26
C VAL A 84 -2.43 7.26 4.25
N ALA A 85 -2.64 7.50 2.96
CA ALA A 85 -1.93 6.81 1.88
C ALA A 85 -1.34 7.80 0.87
N PHE A 86 -0.01 7.87 0.81
CA PHE A 86 0.70 8.59 -0.26
C PHE A 86 1.02 7.65 -1.41
N TYR A 87 0.69 8.06 -2.63
CA TYR A 87 0.96 7.37 -3.90
C TYR A 87 0.97 5.83 -3.78
N PRO A 88 -0.15 5.20 -3.41
CA PRO A 88 -0.14 3.80 -2.96
C PRO A 88 0.25 2.83 -4.09
N ALA A 89 1.23 1.98 -3.79
CA ALA A 89 1.66 0.90 -4.68
C ALA A 89 0.65 -0.26 -4.72
N LEU A 90 0.90 -1.30 -5.52
CA LEU A 90 0.08 -2.53 -5.60
C LEU A 90 -1.37 -2.32 -6.06
N CYS A 91 -1.69 -1.13 -6.61
CA CYS A 91 -2.99 -0.85 -7.21
C CYS A 91 -3.08 -1.43 -8.62
N ASP A 92 -4.23 -2.02 -8.97
CA ASP A 92 -4.54 -2.40 -10.35
C ASP A 92 -3.41 -3.18 -11.02
N LEU A 93 -2.98 -4.26 -10.35
CA LEU A 93 -1.81 -5.06 -10.71
C LEU A 93 -1.94 -5.57 -12.14
N THR A 94 -3.14 -5.97 -12.55
CA THR A 94 -3.45 -6.50 -13.88
C THR A 94 -3.73 -5.41 -14.92
N GLY A 95 -3.57 -4.11 -14.60
CA GLY A 95 -3.89 -3.01 -15.50
C GLY A 95 -3.27 -3.14 -16.89
N TYR A 96 -2.01 -3.59 -16.98
CA TYR A 96 -1.31 -3.81 -18.25
C TYR A 96 -1.99 -4.84 -19.16
N LEU A 97 -2.63 -5.87 -18.59
CA LEU A 97 -3.38 -6.88 -19.35
C LEU A 97 -4.65 -6.33 -20.01
N HIS A 98 -5.05 -5.11 -19.61
CA HIS A 98 -6.22 -4.40 -20.09
C HIS A 98 -5.86 -3.08 -20.81
N GLY A 99 -4.61 -2.92 -21.25
CA GLY A 99 -4.18 -1.77 -22.06
C GLY A 99 -4.05 -0.45 -21.28
N ARG A 100 -3.89 -0.50 -19.96
CA ARG A 100 -3.63 0.67 -19.10
C ARG A 100 -2.39 0.47 -18.24
N ALA A 101 -1.82 1.55 -17.69
CA ALA A 101 -0.67 1.43 -16.81
C ALA A 101 -1.08 0.79 -15.47
N GLY A 102 -0.46 -0.35 -15.14
CA GLY A 102 -0.63 -1.03 -13.85
C GLY A 102 0.31 -0.49 -12.78
N GLY A 103 -0.08 -0.63 -11.52
CA GLY A 103 0.69 -0.14 -10.38
C GLY A 103 2.02 -0.88 -10.17
N TRP A 104 2.90 -0.29 -9.36
CA TRP A 104 4.10 -0.96 -8.88
C TRP A 104 3.72 -2.30 -8.22
N PRO A 105 4.46 -3.41 -8.43
CA PRO A 105 5.79 -3.52 -9.04
C PRO A 105 5.77 -3.74 -10.57
N HIS A 106 4.67 -3.38 -11.24
CA HIS A 106 4.47 -3.58 -12.67
C HIS A 106 4.56 -5.05 -13.10
N LEU A 107 3.90 -5.93 -12.34
CA LEU A 107 3.97 -7.40 -12.52
C LEU A 107 3.73 -7.86 -13.96
N PHE A 108 2.85 -7.18 -14.70
CA PHE A 108 2.47 -7.57 -16.06
C PHE A 108 2.84 -6.52 -17.12
N SER A 109 3.81 -5.63 -16.83
CA SER A 109 4.35 -4.74 -17.86
C SER A 109 4.98 -5.53 -19.01
N ALA A 110 5.22 -4.88 -20.16
CA ALA A 110 5.88 -5.51 -21.31
C ALA A 110 7.22 -6.19 -20.94
N SER A 111 7.98 -5.62 -20.01
CA SER A 111 9.25 -6.19 -19.53
C SER A 111 9.09 -7.43 -18.65
N ASN A 112 7.96 -7.58 -17.95
CA ASN A 112 7.71 -8.68 -17.03
C ASN A 112 6.72 -9.73 -17.59
N LEU A 113 6.05 -9.41 -18.71
CA LEU A 113 4.95 -10.22 -19.26
C LEU A 113 5.39 -11.65 -19.60
N SER A 114 6.58 -11.83 -20.18
CA SER A 114 7.11 -13.16 -20.53
C SER A 114 7.26 -14.08 -19.32
N PHE A 115 7.57 -13.50 -18.15
CA PHE A 115 7.74 -14.24 -16.90
C PHE A 115 6.43 -14.40 -16.12
N ASN A 116 5.55 -13.40 -16.14
CA ASN A 116 4.39 -13.34 -15.26
C ASN A 116 3.04 -13.68 -15.91
N ASN A 117 2.94 -13.75 -17.24
CA ASN A 117 1.67 -14.00 -17.95
C ASN A 117 1.24 -15.48 -17.90
N THR A 118 0.95 -15.99 -16.71
CA THR A 118 0.35 -17.31 -16.47
C THR A 118 -0.97 -17.15 -15.73
N SER A 119 -1.91 -18.07 -15.93
CA SER A 119 -3.21 -18.01 -15.27
C SER A 119 -3.09 -18.05 -13.74
N GLN A 120 -2.16 -18.83 -13.20
CA GLN A 120 -1.90 -18.94 -11.76
C GLN A 120 -1.41 -17.62 -11.16
N LYS A 121 -0.47 -16.94 -11.84
CA LYS A 121 0.09 -15.67 -11.37
C LYS A 121 -0.92 -14.53 -11.45
N ILE A 122 -1.69 -14.48 -12.53
CA ILE A 122 -2.79 -13.51 -12.70
C ILE A 122 -3.86 -13.73 -11.64
N GLU A 123 -4.21 -14.98 -11.34
CA GLU A 123 -5.22 -15.27 -10.32
C GLU A 123 -4.72 -14.91 -8.93
N THR A 124 -3.49 -15.31 -8.59
CA THR A 124 -2.88 -14.97 -7.31
C THR A 124 -2.75 -13.46 -7.12
N SER A 125 -2.33 -12.69 -8.14
CA SER A 125 -2.19 -11.23 -8.01
C SER A 125 -3.49 -10.55 -7.59
N LYS A 126 -4.66 -11.07 -8.00
CA LYS A 126 -5.96 -10.51 -7.60
C LYS A 126 -6.17 -10.55 -6.09
N TYR A 127 -5.70 -11.58 -5.38
CA TYR A 127 -5.81 -11.65 -3.92
C TYR A 127 -5.03 -10.55 -3.19
N TYR A 128 -4.05 -9.94 -3.86
CA TYR A 128 -3.13 -8.97 -3.27
C TYR A 128 -3.24 -7.57 -3.85
N ASP A 129 -4.09 -7.39 -4.87
CA ASP A 129 -4.39 -6.09 -5.46
C ASP A 129 -5.16 -5.22 -4.46
N ILE A 130 -4.60 -4.06 -4.12
CA ILE A 130 -5.20 -3.20 -3.11
C ILE A 130 -6.54 -2.59 -3.52
N VAL A 131 -6.89 -2.59 -4.80
CA VAL A 131 -8.24 -2.20 -5.27
C VAL A 131 -9.30 -3.09 -4.61
N ASN A 132 -9.00 -4.36 -4.36
CA ASN A 132 -9.94 -5.29 -3.72
C ASN A 132 -10.13 -4.97 -2.23
N PHE A 133 -9.07 -4.57 -1.53
CA PHE A 133 -9.13 -4.15 -0.12
C PHE A 133 -9.79 -2.78 0.04
N ALA A 134 -9.51 -1.85 -0.88
CA ALA A 134 -10.07 -0.50 -0.87
C ALA A 134 -11.61 -0.49 -0.87
N ARG A 135 -12.27 -1.49 -1.49
CA ARG A 135 -13.73 -1.67 -1.46
C ARG A 135 -14.30 -1.93 -0.07
N HIS A 136 -13.49 -2.45 0.85
CA HIS A 136 -13.91 -2.81 2.20
C HIS A 136 -13.62 -1.72 3.24
N LEU A 137 -12.98 -0.62 2.84
CA LEU A 137 -12.74 0.50 3.74
C LEU A 137 -14.05 1.10 4.24
N ASN A 138 -14.13 1.29 5.55
CA ASN A 138 -15.26 1.91 6.27
C ASN A 138 -14.81 3.10 7.15
N VAL A 139 -13.53 3.45 7.13
CA VAL A 139 -12.92 4.51 7.95
C VAL A 139 -12.50 5.71 7.09
N PRO A 140 -12.41 6.93 7.66
CA PRO A 140 -11.92 8.09 6.94
C PRO A 140 -10.49 7.90 6.40
N GLY A 141 -10.25 8.32 5.16
CA GLY A 141 -8.92 8.26 4.53
C GLY A 141 -8.44 9.58 3.94
N PHE A 142 -7.16 9.91 4.13
CA PHE A 142 -6.46 10.96 3.41
C PHE A 142 -5.52 10.34 2.38
N TYR A 143 -5.56 10.89 1.17
CA TYR A 143 -4.80 10.40 0.03
C TYR A 143 -4.06 11.55 -0.63
N SER A 144 -2.86 11.28 -1.16
CA SER A 144 -2.14 12.27 -1.94
C SER A 144 -1.12 11.65 -2.91
N TRP A 145 -1.06 12.21 -4.11
CA TRP A 145 -0.11 11.86 -5.17
C TRP A 145 -0.09 12.98 -6.23
N GLY A 146 0.80 12.87 -7.22
CA GLY A 146 0.85 13.75 -8.38
C GLY A 146 0.65 13.00 -9.70
N TYR A 147 0.54 13.75 -10.80
CA TYR A 147 0.31 13.17 -12.12
C TYR A 147 1.58 12.62 -12.78
N ASN A 148 2.76 13.01 -12.28
CA ASN A 148 4.05 12.66 -12.87
C ASN A 148 4.67 11.40 -12.24
N ASP A 149 3.94 10.66 -11.39
CA ASP A 149 4.45 9.45 -10.77
C ASP A 149 4.48 8.29 -11.78
N VAL A 150 5.67 7.93 -12.25
CA VAL A 150 5.90 6.79 -13.14
C VAL A 150 6.16 5.48 -12.39
N THR A 151 6.39 5.53 -11.07
CA THR A 151 6.58 4.35 -10.23
C THR A 151 5.22 3.77 -9.84
N CYS A 152 4.33 4.61 -9.33
CA CYS A 152 2.93 4.28 -9.05
C CYS A 152 2.05 5.14 -9.97
N PRO A 153 1.71 4.67 -11.19
CA PRO A 153 0.99 5.48 -12.16
C PRO A 153 -0.37 5.97 -11.62
N PRO A 154 -0.77 7.24 -11.87
CA PRO A 154 -2.05 7.78 -11.42
C PRO A 154 -3.26 6.93 -11.82
N THR A 155 -3.23 6.31 -12.99
CA THR A 155 -4.28 5.39 -13.45
C THR A 155 -4.53 4.26 -12.45
N SER A 156 -3.45 3.70 -11.90
CA SER A 156 -3.54 2.62 -10.91
C SER A 156 -4.06 3.15 -9.57
N MET A 157 -3.54 4.30 -9.10
CA MET A 157 -3.98 4.92 -7.84
C MET A 157 -5.46 5.32 -7.88
N TYR A 158 -5.92 5.87 -9.01
CA TYR A 158 -7.34 6.18 -9.23
C TYR A 158 -8.21 4.93 -9.28
N ALA A 159 -7.72 3.79 -9.79
CA ALA A 159 -8.47 2.53 -9.75
C ALA A 159 -8.78 2.10 -8.30
N ALA A 160 -7.82 2.27 -7.38
CA ALA A 160 -8.04 2.00 -5.97
C ALA A 160 -8.89 3.09 -5.31
N TYR A 161 -8.61 4.37 -5.56
CA TYR A 161 -9.33 5.47 -4.94
C TYR A 161 -10.81 5.51 -5.33
N ASN A 162 -11.15 5.23 -6.58
CA ASN A 162 -12.51 5.38 -7.10
C ASN A 162 -13.48 4.35 -6.54
N VAL A 163 -13.00 3.18 -6.11
CA VAL A 163 -13.86 2.14 -5.52
C VAL A 163 -14.19 2.36 -4.03
N ILE A 164 -13.52 3.30 -3.38
CA ILE A 164 -13.70 3.61 -1.95
C ILE A 164 -15.00 4.38 -1.75
N THR A 165 -15.88 3.87 -0.88
CA THR A 165 -17.14 4.54 -0.50
C THR A 165 -17.08 5.22 0.87
N ALA A 166 -16.08 4.90 1.70
CA ALA A 166 -15.83 5.58 2.97
C ALA A 166 -15.46 7.07 2.77
N PRO A 167 -15.60 7.91 3.83
CA PRO A 167 -15.17 9.31 3.76
C PRO A 167 -13.71 9.40 3.30
N LYS A 168 -13.45 10.14 2.23
CA LYS A 168 -12.11 10.24 1.64
C LYS A 168 -11.80 11.67 1.19
N THR A 169 -10.56 12.07 1.41
CA THR A 169 -10.01 13.35 0.96
C THR A 169 -8.79 13.08 0.10
N LEU A 170 -8.75 13.65 -1.10
CA LEU A 170 -7.58 13.62 -1.97
C LEU A 170 -6.96 15.01 -2.03
N PHE A 171 -5.69 15.11 -1.60
CA PHE A 171 -4.84 16.26 -1.87
C PHE A 171 -3.96 15.95 -3.07
N LEU A 172 -4.36 16.44 -4.23
CA LEU A 172 -3.64 16.24 -5.48
C LEU A 172 -2.50 17.26 -5.58
N ALA A 173 -1.27 16.78 -5.62
CA ALA A 173 -0.07 17.61 -5.81
C ALA A 173 0.44 17.41 -7.24
N GLU A 174 -0.23 18.06 -8.19
CA GLU A 174 -0.23 17.74 -9.63
C GLU A 174 1.17 17.49 -10.22
N GLU A 175 2.16 18.29 -9.81
CA GLU A 175 3.53 18.25 -10.34
C GLU A 175 4.38 17.09 -9.80
N THR A 176 3.98 16.50 -8.66
CA THR A 176 4.81 15.50 -7.98
C THR A 176 4.91 14.19 -8.76
N GLY A 177 6.11 13.61 -8.71
CA GLY A 177 6.36 12.22 -9.11
C GLY A 177 6.22 11.28 -7.92
N HIS A 178 7.12 10.32 -7.78
CA HIS A 178 7.17 9.43 -6.62
C HIS A 178 7.82 10.07 -5.38
N TRP A 179 7.37 11.28 -5.02
CA TRP A 179 7.87 12.09 -3.92
C TRP A 179 6.78 13.05 -3.43
N THR A 180 6.99 13.71 -2.29
CA THR A 180 6.01 14.63 -1.66
C THR A 180 6.63 15.98 -1.32
N TYR A 181 5.82 17.03 -1.38
CA TYR A 181 6.10 18.30 -0.70
C TYR A 181 5.85 18.21 0.82
N PRO A 182 6.50 19.07 1.65
CA PRO A 182 6.21 19.18 3.08
C PRO A 182 4.73 19.41 3.40
N GLU A 183 4.03 20.23 2.62
CA GLU A 183 2.62 20.60 2.82
C GLU A 183 1.68 19.39 2.67
N GLN A 184 2.07 18.39 1.88
CA GLN A 184 1.35 17.11 1.79
C GLN A 184 1.39 16.38 3.13
N TRP A 185 2.55 16.35 3.79
CA TRP A 185 2.73 15.74 5.10
C TRP A 185 2.01 16.52 6.19
N GLU A 186 2.12 17.85 6.21
CA GLU A 186 1.42 18.70 7.19
C GLU A 186 -0.09 18.44 7.18
N LYS A 187 -0.71 18.46 6.00
CA LYS A 187 -2.14 18.18 5.84
C LYS A 187 -2.52 16.77 6.28
N ALA A 188 -1.68 15.78 5.99
CA ALA A 188 -1.92 14.41 6.39
C ALA A 188 -1.80 14.21 7.91
N TYR A 189 -0.80 14.84 8.55
CA TYR A 189 -0.64 14.82 10.00
C TYR A 189 -1.81 15.53 10.70
N ASP A 190 -2.23 16.69 10.20
CA ASP A 190 -3.41 17.38 10.73
C ASP A 190 -4.68 16.53 10.62
N PHE A 191 -4.85 15.83 9.50
CA PHE A 191 -5.94 14.88 9.32
C PHE A 191 -5.86 13.73 10.34
N ALA A 192 -4.71 13.08 10.47
CA ALA A 192 -4.51 11.96 11.39
C ALA A 192 -4.74 12.39 12.86
N LEU A 193 -4.15 13.51 13.28
CA LEU A 193 -4.30 14.04 14.64
C LEU A 193 -5.75 14.39 14.97
N LYS A 194 -6.55 14.89 14.01
CA LYS A 194 -7.99 15.14 14.23
C LYS A 194 -8.80 13.88 14.50
N LEU A 195 -8.36 12.73 13.99
CA LEU A 195 -9.00 11.43 14.25
C LEU A 195 -8.60 10.85 15.62
N LEU A 196 -7.36 11.12 16.06
CA LEU A 196 -6.83 10.64 17.34
C LEU A 196 -7.24 11.52 18.54
N LYS A 197 -7.59 12.78 18.32
CA LYS A 197 -8.03 13.73 19.36
C LYS A 197 -9.52 13.58 19.77
N LYS A 198 -10.16 12.45 19.43
CA LYS A 198 -11.58 12.18 19.70
C LYS A 198 -11.77 11.02 20.68
#